data_AF-A0A960V412-F1
#
_entry.id   AF-A0A960V412-F1
#
_cell.length_a   1.000
_cell.length_b   1.000
_cell.length_c   1.000
_cell.angle_alpha   90.00
_cell.angle_beta   90.00
_cell.angle_gamma   90.00
#
_symmetry.space_group_name_H-M   'P 1'
#
loop_
_entity.id
_entity.type
_entity.pdbx_description
1 polymer ?
#
loop_
_entity_poly.entity_id
_entity_poly.type
_entity_poly.pdbx_seq_one_letter_code
_entity_poly.pdbx_strand_id
1 'polypeptide(L)'
;MDDRQNRQRGSLDRQAGPIQTGSNWHIRSLSLAVWLCVLTANCTTNEDQMISQSDANTRIAAAYLYKDSQCQTNHSITIPVFTKARGSDVDLCVLQLLNTDCLTWSSDQNVPAACLAISIQL
;
A
#
# COMPACT_ATOMS: atom_id res chain seq x y z
N MET A 1 -27.38 -66.61 35.35
CA MET A 1 -26.42 -65.84 34.52
C MET A 1 -27.01 -64.46 34.35
N ASP A 2 -26.91 -63.59 35.35
CA ASP A 2 -27.63 -62.29 35.36
C ASP A 2 -26.85 -61.19 36.11
N ASP A 3 -25.51 -61.25 36.08
CA ASP A 3 -24.64 -60.33 36.84
C ASP A 3 -23.89 -59.30 35.98
N ARG A 4 -24.11 -59.27 34.65
CA ARG A 4 -23.37 -58.35 33.76
C ARG A 4 -24.04 -57.02 33.45
N GLN A 5 -25.33 -56.85 33.70
CA GLN A 5 -26.04 -55.62 33.30
C GLN A 5 -25.97 -54.48 34.33
N ASN A 6 -25.59 -54.75 35.58
CA ASN A 6 -25.62 -53.73 36.64
C ASN A 6 -24.28 -52.98 36.86
N ARG A 7 -23.23 -53.31 36.10
CA ARG A 7 -21.92 -52.61 36.21
C ARG A 7 -21.80 -51.37 35.32
N GLN A 8 -22.69 -51.18 34.34
CA GLN A 8 -22.59 -50.06 33.37
C GLN A 8 -23.40 -48.81 33.71
N ARG A 9 -24.20 -48.80 34.80
CA ARG A 9 -24.93 -47.59 35.24
C ARG A 9 -24.20 -46.75 36.29
N GLY A 10 -23.11 -47.24 36.88
CA GLY A 10 -22.43 -46.59 38.01
C GLY A 10 -21.31 -45.60 37.66
N SER A 11 -21.03 -45.35 36.38
CA SER A 11 -19.92 -44.47 35.95
C SER A 11 -20.38 -43.20 35.25
N LEU A 12 -21.69 -42.98 35.12
CA LEU A 12 -22.27 -41.83 34.41
C LEU A 12 -22.44 -40.58 35.29
N ASP A 13 -21.95 -40.62 36.53
CA ASP A 13 -22.05 -39.52 37.48
C ASP A 13 -20.72 -39.31 38.21
N ARG A 14 -19.76 -38.66 37.55
CA ARG A 14 -18.73 -37.89 38.27
C ARG A 14 -18.08 -36.84 37.37
N GLN A 15 -18.46 -35.60 37.67
CA GLN A 15 -17.64 -34.39 37.63
C GLN A 15 -17.57 -33.66 36.29
N ALA A 16 -18.64 -32.91 36.01
CA ALA A 16 -18.53 -31.59 35.41
C ALA A 16 -17.67 -30.70 36.32
N GLY A 17 -16.47 -30.33 35.87
CA GLY A 17 -15.66 -29.29 36.50
C GLY A 17 -16.21 -27.89 36.19
N PRO A 18 -16.00 -26.89 37.06
CA PRO A 18 -16.39 -25.52 36.77
C PRO A 18 -15.59 -25.00 35.57
N ILE A 19 -16.29 -24.38 34.62
CA ILE A 19 -15.69 -23.58 33.54
C ILE A 19 -14.91 -22.45 34.22
N GLN A 20 -13.57 -22.52 34.19
CA GLN A 20 -12.73 -21.40 34.58
C GLN A 20 -12.93 -20.26 33.56
N THR A 21 -13.75 -19.27 33.91
CA THR A 21 -13.82 -17.98 33.24
C THR A 21 -12.53 -17.21 33.50
N GLY A 22 -11.50 -17.50 32.70
CA GLY A 22 -10.23 -16.79 32.70
C GLY A 22 -10.42 -15.34 32.24
N SER A 23 -10.13 -14.42 33.16
CA SER A 23 -9.88 -12.98 33.01
C SER A 23 -9.87 -12.44 31.56
N ASN A 24 -10.99 -11.82 31.17
CA ASN A 24 -11.15 -11.08 29.90
C ASN A 24 -10.34 -9.77 29.85
N TRP A 25 -9.56 -9.44 30.89
CA TRP A 25 -8.81 -8.19 31.00
C TRP A 25 -7.66 -8.11 29.98
N HIS A 26 -6.95 -9.24 29.77
CA HIS A 26 -5.83 -9.30 28.82
C HIS A 26 -6.26 -9.12 27.38
N ILE A 27 -7.42 -9.69 27.00
CA ILE A 27 -7.98 -9.58 25.65
C ILE A 27 -8.37 -8.13 25.35
N ARG A 28 -9.05 -7.47 26.30
CA ARG A 28 -9.45 -6.05 26.15
C ARG A 28 -8.25 -5.12 26.10
N SER A 29 -7.22 -5.40 26.90
CA SER A 29 -5.98 -4.62 26.90
C SER A 29 -5.19 -4.77 25.60
N LEU A 30 -5.14 -5.98 25.03
CA LEU A 30 -4.49 -6.24 23.74
C LEU A 30 -5.26 -5.56 22.59
N SER A 31 -6.60 -5.59 22.63
CA SER A 31 -7.42 -4.91 21.63
C SER A 31 -7.17 -3.39 21.62
N LEU A 32 -7.12 -2.75 22.79
CA LEU A 32 -6.85 -1.30 22.88
C LEU A 32 -5.44 -0.94 22.38
N ALA A 33 -4.44 -1.78 22.67
CA ALA A 33 -3.08 -1.57 22.18
C ALA A 33 -3.00 -1.68 20.65
N VAL A 34 -3.67 -2.67 20.06
CA VAL A 34 -3.72 -2.83 18.59
C VAL A 34 -4.44 -1.66 17.94
N TRP A 35 -5.57 -1.21 18.49
CA TRP A 35 -6.29 -0.03 18.01
C TRP A 35 -5.43 1.24 18.10
N LEU A 36 -4.69 1.43 19.19
CA LEU A 36 -3.80 2.57 19.36
C LEU A 36 -2.64 2.56 18.36
N CYS A 37 -2.03 1.39 18.10
CA CYS A 37 -0.97 1.25 17.10
C CYS A 37 -1.45 1.55 15.68
N VAL A 38 -2.67 1.12 15.33
CA VAL A 38 -3.29 1.42 14.02
C VAL A 38 -3.53 2.93 13.86
N LEU A 39 -3.91 3.63 14.93
CA LEU A 39 -4.13 5.08 14.90
C LEU A 39 -2.82 5.88 14.76
N THR A 40 -1.71 5.39 15.31
CA THR A 40 -0.41 6.08 15.26
C THR A 40 0.42 5.80 14.01
N ALA A 41 0.01 4.84 13.16
CA ALA A 41 0.80 4.39 12.01
C ALA A 41 0.85 5.37 10.81
N ASN A 42 0.10 6.48 10.85
CA ASN A 42 -0.01 7.42 9.72
C ASN A 42 0.81 8.71 9.88
N CYS A 43 1.71 8.78 10.87
CA CYS A 43 2.56 9.96 11.07
C CYS A 43 3.89 9.85 10.30
N THR A 44 3.87 9.95 8.98
CA THR A 44 5.06 10.34 8.20
C THR A 44 4.95 11.82 7.87
N THR A 45 5.98 12.61 8.15
CA THR A 45 5.95 14.03 7.80
C THR A 45 5.99 14.17 6.28
N ASN A 46 5.27 15.16 5.73
CA ASN A 46 5.24 15.41 4.28
C ASN A 46 6.64 15.70 3.70
N GLU A 47 7.58 16.16 4.52
CA GLU A 47 8.95 16.49 4.10
C GLU A 47 9.82 15.25 3.85
N ASP A 48 9.61 14.18 4.62
CA ASP A 48 10.32 12.89 4.42
C ASP A 48 9.94 12.20 3.10
N GLN A 49 8.86 12.65 2.46
CA GLN A 49 8.35 12.12 1.20
C GLN A 49 8.73 13.00 0.00
N MET A 50 9.44 14.11 0.20
CA MET A 50 9.87 14.98 -0.89
C MET A 50 11.20 14.52 -1.47
N ILE A 51 11.26 14.42 -2.80
CA ILE A 51 12.48 14.13 -3.55
C ILE A 51 13.04 15.40 -4.20
N SER A 52 14.34 15.40 -4.47
CA SER A 52 15.00 16.52 -5.13
C SER A 52 14.49 16.69 -6.56
N GLN A 53 14.55 17.92 -7.06
CA GLN A 53 14.26 18.25 -8.45
C GLN A 53 15.04 17.35 -9.44
N SER A 54 16.32 17.11 -9.16
CA SER A 54 17.19 16.28 -10.00
C SER A 54 16.73 14.82 -10.03
N ASP A 55 16.38 14.25 -8.88
CA ASP A 55 15.87 12.88 -8.78
C ASP A 55 14.53 12.75 -9.52
N ALA A 56 13.62 13.71 -9.32
CA ALA A 56 12.33 13.75 -10.02
C ALA A 56 12.50 13.77 -11.55
N ASN A 57 13.30 14.70 -12.06
CA ASN A 57 13.56 14.83 -13.49
C ASN A 57 14.27 13.60 -14.06
N THR A 58 15.19 12.99 -13.32
CA THR A 58 15.90 11.77 -13.75
C THR A 58 14.93 10.61 -13.94
N ARG A 59 14.00 10.39 -13.00
CA ARG A 59 13.01 9.31 -13.10
C ARG A 59 12.04 9.53 -14.26
N ILE A 60 11.56 10.76 -14.44
CA ILE A 60 10.66 11.12 -15.54
C ILE A 60 11.40 10.95 -16.88
N ALA A 61 12.64 11.44 -17.00
CA ALA A 61 13.45 11.28 -18.20
C ALA A 61 13.70 9.81 -18.55
N ALA A 62 14.01 8.98 -17.56
CA ALA A 62 14.18 7.54 -17.76
C ALA A 62 12.89 6.88 -18.26
N ALA A 63 11.73 7.28 -17.74
CA ALA A 63 10.44 6.79 -18.20
C ALA A 63 10.14 7.18 -19.66
N TYR A 64 10.44 8.42 -20.05
CA TYR A 64 10.34 8.88 -21.44
C TYR A 64 11.21 8.05 -22.37
N LEU A 65 12.50 7.91 -22.06
CA LEU A 65 13.45 7.15 -22.87
C LEU A 65 13.02 5.68 -23.01
N TYR A 66 12.58 5.07 -21.91
CA TYR A 66 12.04 3.72 -21.94
C TYR A 66 10.81 3.64 -22.85
N LYS A 67 9.87 4.58 -22.70
CA LYS A 67 8.63 4.58 -23.48
C LYS A 67 8.86 4.78 -24.97
N ASP A 68 9.74 5.70 -25.32
CA ASP A 68 10.18 5.94 -26.69
C ASP A 68 10.84 4.71 -27.31
N SER A 69 11.67 3.99 -26.54
CA SER A 69 12.25 2.73 -27.02
C SER A 69 11.19 1.65 -27.28
N GLN A 70 10.14 1.58 -26.45
CA GLN A 70 9.05 0.62 -26.60
C GLN A 70 8.14 0.94 -27.79
N CYS A 71 7.85 2.22 -28.01
CA CYS A 71 6.92 2.67 -29.05
C CYS A 71 7.60 3.10 -30.35
N GLN A 72 8.94 3.01 -30.43
CA GLN A 72 9.77 3.47 -31.56
C GLN A 72 9.52 4.94 -31.93
N THR A 73 9.32 5.78 -30.92
CA THR A 73 9.11 7.23 -31.05
C THR A 73 10.32 8.00 -30.49
N ASN A 74 10.28 9.32 -30.61
CA ASN A 74 11.26 10.20 -29.97
C ASN A 74 10.56 11.48 -29.52
N HIS A 75 10.38 11.61 -28.21
CA HIS A 75 9.73 12.77 -27.60
C HIS A 75 10.74 13.60 -26.83
N SER A 76 10.62 14.92 -26.97
CA SER A 76 11.31 15.86 -26.08
C SER A 76 10.58 15.92 -24.74
N ILE A 77 11.34 15.94 -23.64
CA ILE A 77 10.78 16.16 -22.30
C ILE A 77 10.37 17.64 -22.20
N THR A 78 9.07 17.90 -22.21
CA THR A 78 8.54 19.27 -22.24
C THR A 78 8.24 19.84 -20.85
N ILE A 79 8.24 19.01 -19.81
CA ILE A 79 7.77 19.38 -18.47
C ILE A 79 8.84 19.07 -17.42
N PRO A 80 9.84 19.95 -17.25
CA PRO A 80 10.80 19.83 -16.17
C PRO A 80 10.14 20.18 -14.82
N VAL A 81 10.45 19.39 -13.81
CA VAL A 81 10.18 19.71 -12.41
C VAL A 81 11.17 20.79 -11.99
N PHE A 82 10.71 21.87 -11.36
CA PHE A 82 11.53 23.01 -10.93
C PHE A 82 11.76 23.08 -9.42
N THR A 83 10.96 22.38 -8.64
CA THR A 83 10.99 22.40 -7.18
C THR A 83 11.16 20.99 -6.62
N LYS A 84 11.22 20.85 -5.29
CA LYS A 84 11.07 19.53 -4.68
C LYS A 84 9.64 19.04 -4.94
N ALA A 85 9.51 17.76 -5.28
CA ALA A 85 8.22 17.14 -5.54
C ALA A 85 7.99 15.99 -4.56
N ARG A 86 6.73 15.67 -4.27
CA ARG A 86 6.42 14.44 -3.53
C ARG A 86 6.80 13.24 -4.39
N GLY A 87 7.54 12.29 -3.82
CA GLY A 87 7.95 11.07 -4.51
C GLY A 87 6.75 10.31 -5.08
N SER A 88 5.63 10.28 -4.34
CA SER A 88 4.38 9.67 -4.80
C SER A 88 3.82 10.30 -6.08
N ASP A 89 3.91 11.63 -6.23
CA ASP A 89 3.39 12.33 -7.40
C ASP A 89 4.26 12.01 -8.63
N VAL A 90 5.59 11.95 -8.43
CA VAL A 90 6.56 11.55 -9.45
C VAL A 90 6.35 10.10 -9.87
N ASP A 91 6.17 9.19 -8.92
CA ASP A 91 5.92 7.77 -9.20
C ASP A 91 4.60 7.58 -9.96
N LEU A 92 3.55 8.35 -9.62
CA LEU A 92 2.29 8.37 -10.37
C LEU A 92 2.46 8.87 -11.80
N CYS A 93 3.25 9.93 -12.01
CA CYS A 93 3.58 10.42 -13.35
C CYS A 93 4.32 9.35 -14.17
N VAL A 94 5.35 8.73 -13.60
CA VAL A 94 6.11 7.65 -14.25
C VAL A 94 5.18 6.48 -14.60
N LEU A 95 4.33 6.06 -13.66
CA LEU A 95 3.39 4.96 -13.90
C LEU A 95 2.41 5.29 -15.04
N GLN A 96 1.89 6.52 -15.10
CA GLN A 96 1.01 6.92 -16.20
C GLN A 96 1.74 6.94 -17.54
N LEU A 97 2.96 7.48 -17.61
CA LEU A 97 3.79 7.45 -18.82
C LEU A 97 3.99 6.02 -19.34
N LEU A 98 4.32 5.10 -18.43
CA LEU A 98 4.57 3.71 -18.77
C LEU A 98 3.29 2.99 -19.22
N ASN A 99 2.13 3.34 -18.69
CA ASN A 99 0.83 2.73 -19.01
C ASN A 99 0.13 3.32 -20.24
N THR A 100 0.52 4.50 -20.74
CA THR A 100 -0.01 5.07 -21.99
C THR A 100 0.25 4.11 -23.16
N ASP A 101 -0.73 3.76 -23.98
CA ASP A 101 -0.48 2.89 -25.13
C ASP A 101 0.33 3.60 -26.23
N CYS A 102 0.96 2.85 -27.14
CA CYS A 102 1.83 3.46 -28.16
C CYS A 102 1.09 4.31 -29.20
N LEU A 103 -0.21 4.08 -29.45
CA LEU A 103 -0.98 4.94 -30.35
C LEU A 103 -1.16 6.32 -29.71
N THR A 104 -1.59 6.33 -28.45
CA THR A 104 -1.76 7.56 -27.65
C THR A 104 -0.43 8.26 -27.36
N TRP A 105 0.66 7.51 -27.20
CA TRP A 105 2.01 8.05 -27.01
C TRP A 105 2.54 8.71 -28.28
N SER A 106 2.26 8.13 -29.45
CA SER A 106 2.74 8.65 -30.74
C SER A 106 2.03 9.92 -31.21
N SER A 107 0.86 10.25 -30.65
CA SER A 107 0.24 11.54 -30.89
C SER A 107 1.00 12.60 -30.10
N ASP A 108 1.80 13.41 -30.81
CA ASP A 108 2.54 14.54 -30.25
C ASP A 108 1.69 15.28 -29.20
N GLN A 109 2.27 15.52 -28.02
CA GLN A 109 1.76 16.34 -26.89
C GLN A 109 1.08 15.61 -25.71
N ASN A 110 0.93 14.29 -25.70
CA ASN A 110 0.30 13.62 -24.55
C ASN A 110 1.25 13.45 -23.36
N VAL A 111 1.50 14.53 -22.63
CA VAL A 111 2.06 14.44 -21.28
C VAL A 111 0.92 14.11 -20.32
N PRO A 112 0.99 13.00 -19.56
CA PRO A 112 -0.08 12.63 -18.65
C PRO A 112 -0.37 13.73 -17.62
N ALA A 113 -1.64 13.88 -17.25
CA ALA A 113 -2.09 14.90 -16.31
C ALA A 113 -1.34 14.84 -14.96
N ALA A 114 -0.92 13.65 -14.51
CA ALA A 114 -0.10 13.50 -13.32
C ALA A 114 1.26 14.20 -13.44
N CYS A 115 1.90 14.14 -14.61
CA CYS A 115 3.18 14.81 -14.85
C CYS A 115 3.03 16.33 -14.90
N LEU A 116 1.94 16.82 -15.49
CA LEU A 116 1.58 18.24 -15.49
C LEU A 116 1.38 18.77 -14.06
N ALA A 117 0.68 18.02 -13.21
CA ALA A 117 0.39 18.42 -11.84
C ALA A 117 1.66 18.68 -11.00
N ILE A 118 2.75 17.94 -11.24
CA ILE A 118 4.03 18.15 -10.54
C ILE A 118 4.65 19.50 -10.93
N SER A 119 4.58 19.87 -12.21
CA SER A 119 5.19 21.11 -12.71
C SER A 119 4.47 22.38 -12.30
N ILE A 120 3.19 22.29 -11.92
CA ILE A 120 2.35 23.43 -11.53
C ILE A 120 2.46 23.73 -10.03
N GLN A 121 3.07 22.86 -9.22
CA GLN A 121 3.29 23.07 -7.77
C GLN A 121 4.35 24.15 -7.45
N LEU A 122 4.47 25.19 -8.30
CA LEU A 122 5.29 26.40 -8.07
C LEU A 122 4.67 27.33 -7.02
#